data_AF-A0A1U7LTR9-F1
#
_entry.id   AF-A0A1U7LTR9-F1
#
_cell.length_a   1.000
_cell.length_b   1.000
_cell.length_c   1.000
_cell.angle_alpha   90.00
_cell.angle_beta   90.00
_cell.angle_gamma   90.00
#
_symmetry.space_group_name_H-M   'P 1'
#
loop_
_entity.id
_entity.type
_entity.pdbx_description
1 polymer ?
#
loop_
_entity_poly.entity_id
_entity_poly.type
_entity_poly.pdbx_seq_one_letter_code
_entity_poly.pdbx_strand_id
1 'polypeptide(L)'
;MTEAWNMMKLPIARDYVSESFKDEAVCSPGFYNAETLVLFIHDAPEVYAQTDPLSNKVELHKSFLLDHANTCIEWIMSQNYGLIDVNVPAMLTGVDDPDYTIESATKELCLYTWDNYIELADAKNVIFFGVGKACAGLINLIGARDVTKRVKASLNFIGQDPIKGIQGDDDLKMWYSKHAISYIASNHPLDPEMKAKRRWGQIKKTPRIAMHEILITGFDDAKYFIEKQICEDPQASGNPELKRKAPEL
;
A
#
# COMPACT_ATOMS: atom_id res chain seq x y z
N MET A 1 -7.44 2.40 15.53
CA MET A 1 -6.21 1.65 15.17
C MET A 1 -5.20 1.58 16.32
N THR A 2 -4.73 2.72 16.86
CA THR A 2 -3.67 2.78 17.88
C THR A 2 -4.00 2.04 19.17
N GLU A 3 -5.22 2.17 19.68
CA GLU A 3 -5.65 1.48 20.91
C GLU A 3 -6.08 0.02 20.68
N ALA A 4 -6.58 -0.31 19.48
CA ALA A 4 -7.06 -1.65 19.16
C ALA A 4 -5.91 -2.64 18.93
N TRP A 5 -4.80 -2.15 18.35
CA TRP A 5 -3.65 -2.98 17.95
C TRP A 5 -2.33 -2.54 18.60
N ASN A 6 -2.37 -1.65 19.59
CA ASN A 6 -1.19 -1.07 20.26
C ASN A 6 -0.16 -0.51 19.28
N MET A 7 -0.61 0.13 18.20
CA MET A 7 0.31 0.71 17.22
C MET A 7 1.11 1.84 17.85
N MET A 8 2.36 1.98 17.41
CA MET A 8 3.28 3.01 17.89
C MET A 8 3.58 3.99 16.77
N LYS A 9 3.88 5.23 17.11
CA LYS A 9 4.34 6.22 16.13
C LYS A 9 5.70 5.82 15.58
N LEU A 10 5.87 5.87 14.26
CA LEU A 10 7.15 5.64 13.60
C LEU A 10 7.86 7.00 13.43
N PRO A 11 9.00 7.23 14.09
CA PRO A 11 9.62 8.55 14.13
C PRO A 11 10.33 8.92 12.83
N ILE A 12 9.71 9.74 11.99
CA ILE A 12 10.35 10.25 10.77
C ILE A 12 11.26 11.43 11.11
N ALA A 13 12.57 11.31 10.83
CA ALA A 13 13.54 12.37 11.04
C ALA A 13 13.31 13.50 10.03
N ARG A 14 13.27 14.74 10.55
CA ARG A 14 12.80 15.93 9.81
C ARG A 14 13.75 16.42 8.73
N ASP A 15 15.01 16.02 8.76
CA ASP A 15 16.02 16.55 7.83
C ASP A 15 15.82 16.05 6.38
N TYR A 16 14.94 15.08 6.17
CA TYR A 16 14.72 14.42 4.87
C TYR A 16 13.27 14.46 4.36
N VAL A 17 12.29 14.80 5.21
CA VAL A 17 10.85 14.70 4.86
C VAL A 17 10.09 15.88 5.46
N SER A 18 9.10 16.40 4.72
CA SER A 18 8.26 17.54 5.13
C SER A 18 7.61 17.37 6.51
N GLU A 19 7.44 18.49 7.23
CA GLU A 19 6.80 18.54 8.55
C GLU A 19 5.38 17.96 8.54
N SER A 20 4.69 18.01 7.41
CA SER A 20 3.34 17.46 7.25
C SER A 20 3.24 15.95 7.46
N PHE A 21 4.36 15.22 7.45
CA PHE A 21 4.38 13.77 7.71
C PHE A 21 4.67 13.43 9.16
N LYS A 22 4.83 14.43 10.04
CA LYS A 22 4.98 14.21 11.46
C LYS A 22 3.70 13.58 12.01
N ASP A 23 3.85 12.43 12.67
CA ASP A 23 2.74 11.63 13.20
C ASP A 23 1.86 10.93 12.15
N GLU A 24 2.22 11.00 10.86
CA GLU A 24 1.48 10.35 9.76
C GLU A 24 1.95 8.91 9.49
N ALA A 25 2.95 8.42 10.23
CA ALA A 25 3.41 7.05 10.15
C ALA A 25 3.29 6.34 11.50
N VAL A 26 2.70 5.15 11.48
CA VAL A 26 2.56 4.28 12.64
C VAL A 26 3.00 2.86 12.28
N CYS A 27 3.33 2.06 13.29
CA CYS A 27 3.76 0.69 13.09
C CYS A 27 3.23 -0.24 14.18
N SER A 28 3.14 -1.53 13.85
CA SER A 28 2.78 -2.56 14.82
C SER A 28 3.93 -2.84 15.80
N PRO A 29 3.64 -3.25 17.05
CA PRO A 29 4.66 -3.75 17.96
C PRO A 29 5.48 -4.88 17.35
N GLY A 30 6.80 -4.81 17.48
CA GLY A 30 7.70 -5.87 17.00
C GLY A 30 7.77 -6.03 15.48
N PHE A 31 7.30 -5.05 14.69
CA PHE A 31 7.32 -5.11 13.21
C PHE A 31 8.71 -5.47 12.65
N TYR A 32 9.77 -5.06 13.36
CA TYR A 32 11.16 -5.27 12.97
C TYR A 32 11.59 -6.74 12.95
N ASN A 33 10.93 -7.58 13.76
CA ASN A 33 11.23 -9.01 13.90
C ASN A 33 10.18 -9.88 13.21
N ALA A 34 9.21 -9.27 12.52
CA ALA A 34 8.14 -9.99 11.85
C ALA A 34 8.70 -10.72 10.62
N GLU A 35 8.30 -11.98 10.40
CA GLU A 35 8.73 -12.74 9.21
C GLU A 35 8.17 -12.14 7.92
N THR A 36 6.93 -11.65 7.97
CA THR A 36 6.27 -10.90 6.90
C THR A 36 5.98 -9.48 7.37
N LEU A 37 6.40 -8.50 6.60
CA LEU A 37 6.19 -7.08 6.88
C LEU A 37 5.41 -6.42 5.74
N VAL A 38 4.35 -5.69 6.10
CA VAL A 38 3.55 -4.91 5.16
C VAL A 38 3.87 -3.44 5.31
N LEU A 39 4.27 -2.80 4.21
CA LEU A 39 4.27 -1.35 4.08
C LEU A 39 2.95 -0.95 3.43
N PHE A 40 2.06 -0.38 4.23
CA PHE A 40 0.79 0.15 3.80
C PHE A 40 0.89 1.67 3.69
N ILE A 41 0.66 2.20 2.49
CA ILE A 41 0.67 3.63 2.24
C ILE A 41 -0.64 4.02 1.56
N HIS A 42 -1.35 4.97 2.14
CA HIS A 42 -2.64 5.38 1.64
C HIS A 42 -2.80 6.90 1.69
N ASP A 43 -3.63 7.44 0.81
CA ASP A 43 -4.07 8.83 0.90
C ASP A 43 -4.98 9.02 2.12
N ALA A 44 -5.14 10.27 2.57
CA ALA A 44 -6.08 10.61 3.63
C ALA A 44 -7.51 10.08 3.34
N PRO A 45 -8.21 9.55 4.35
CA PRO A 45 -9.53 8.98 4.19
C PRO A 45 -10.56 10.04 3.76
N GLU A 46 -11.55 9.61 2.98
CA GLU A 46 -12.66 10.47 2.56
C GLU A 46 -13.68 10.66 3.69
N VAL A 47 -14.23 11.86 3.80
CA VAL A 47 -15.34 12.15 4.71
C VAL A 47 -16.59 12.41 3.88
N TYR A 48 -17.62 11.58 4.06
CA TYR A 48 -18.94 11.88 3.54
C TYR A 48 -19.64 12.81 4.53
N ALA A 49 -19.96 14.03 4.09
CA ALA A 49 -20.55 15.05 4.95
C ALA A 49 -21.79 15.66 4.29
N GLN A 50 -22.91 15.65 5.01
CA GLN A 50 -24.05 16.48 4.63
C GLN A 50 -23.80 17.91 5.10
N THR A 51 -24.02 18.87 4.21
CA THR A 51 -23.90 20.29 4.52
C THR A 51 -25.25 20.99 4.42
N ASP A 52 -25.44 22.00 5.26
CA ASP A 52 -26.54 22.95 5.11
C ASP A 52 -26.34 23.74 3.80
N PRO A 53 -27.30 23.70 2.86
CA PRO A 53 -27.14 24.30 1.54
C PRO A 53 -27.05 25.84 1.55
N LEU A 54 -27.48 26.51 2.62
CA LEU A 54 -27.41 27.97 2.74
C LEU A 54 -26.16 28.43 3.46
N SER A 55 -25.69 27.67 4.44
CA SER A 55 -24.58 28.08 5.32
C SER A 55 -23.27 27.30 5.11
N ASN A 56 -23.29 26.24 4.29
CA ASN A 56 -22.20 25.26 4.12
C ASN A 56 -21.72 24.63 5.43
N LYS A 57 -22.51 24.72 6.52
CA LYS A 57 -22.17 24.09 7.79
C LYS A 57 -22.31 22.58 7.67
N VAL A 58 -21.27 21.87 8.09
CA VAL A 58 -21.26 20.40 8.12
C VAL A 58 -22.14 19.89 9.26
N GLU A 59 -23.12 19.06 8.92
CA GLU A 59 -23.95 18.35 9.87
C GLU A 59 -23.22 17.10 10.38
N LEU A 60 -22.51 17.23 11.50
CA LEU A 60 -21.66 16.16 12.05
C LEU A 60 -22.42 14.85 12.30
N HIS A 61 -23.69 14.91 12.73
CA HIS A 61 -24.52 13.72 13.00
C HIS A 61 -24.92 12.94 11.73
N LYS A 62 -24.71 13.51 10.54
CA LYS A 62 -24.91 12.87 9.23
C LYS A 62 -23.60 12.75 8.44
N SER A 63 -22.48 13.02 9.10
CA SER A 63 -21.17 12.93 8.51
C SER A 63 -20.47 11.68 9.04
N PHE A 64 -19.83 10.92 8.16
CA PHE A 64 -19.11 9.71 8.54
C PHE A 64 -17.81 9.59 7.74
N LEU A 65 -16.81 9.02 8.40
CA LEU A 65 -15.50 8.75 7.83
C LEU A 65 -15.55 7.43 7.05
N LEU A 66 -15.12 7.44 5.79
CA LEU A 66 -14.98 6.25 4.97
C LEU A 66 -13.57 5.67 5.15
N ASP A 67 -13.33 5.06 6.31
CA ASP A 67 -12.04 4.46 6.64
C ASP A 67 -11.95 3.01 6.15
N HIS A 68 -11.61 2.87 4.87
CA HIS A 68 -11.45 1.60 4.17
C HIS A 68 -10.08 0.95 4.43
N ALA A 69 -9.12 1.70 4.99
CA ALA A 69 -7.82 1.19 5.40
C ALA A 69 -7.95 0.20 6.57
N ASN A 70 -8.89 0.44 7.49
CA ASN A 70 -9.12 -0.43 8.65
C ASN A 70 -9.36 -1.91 8.29
N THR A 71 -10.17 -2.20 7.27
CA THR A 71 -10.45 -3.60 6.86
C THR A 71 -9.18 -4.32 6.41
N CYS A 72 -8.30 -3.61 5.69
CA CYS A 72 -7.01 -4.16 5.28
C CYS A 72 -6.10 -4.39 6.49
N ILE A 73 -6.03 -3.41 7.38
CA ILE A 73 -5.22 -3.46 8.59
C ILE A 73 -5.65 -4.61 9.50
N GLU A 74 -6.95 -4.76 9.75
CA GLU A 74 -7.50 -5.87 10.54
C GLU A 74 -7.09 -7.23 9.98
N TRP A 75 -7.14 -7.39 8.64
CA TRP A 75 -6.68 -8.61 8.01
C TRP A 75 -5.16 -8.81 8.18
N ILE A 76 -4.34 -7.78 7.92
CA ILE A 76 -2.88 -7.84 8.08
C ILE A 76 -2.51 -8.27 9.50
N MET A 77 -3.15 -7.66 10.50
CA MET A 77 -2.93 -7.99 11.91
C MET A 77 -3.41 -9.40 12.24
N SER A 78 -4.53 -9.87 11.65
CA SER A 78 -5.04 -11.23 11.85
C SER A 78 -4.08 -12.32 11.34
N GLN A 79 -3.25 -12.00 10.34
CA GLN A 79 -2.23 -12.89 9.81
C GLN A 79 -0.93 -12.86 10.62
N ASN A 80 -0.87 -12.07 11.70
CA ASN A 80 0.32 -11.86 12.51
C ASN A 80 1.50 -11.30 11.69
N TYR A 81 1.20 -10.46 10.69
CA TYR A 81 2.21 -9.73 9.94
C TYR A 81 2.62 -8.47 10.68
N GLY A 82 3.86 -8.04 10.48
CA GLY A 82 4.29 -6.69 10.84
C GLY A 82 3.62 -5.67 9.92
N LEU A 83 3.28 -4.51 10.45
CA LEU A 83 2.68 -3.41 9.69
C LEU A 83 3.46 -2.12 9.93
N ILE A 84 3.78 -1.43 8.85
CA ILE A 84 4.10 -0.01 8.82
C ILE A 84 3.00 0.65 7.99
N ASP A 85 2.22 1.51 8.63
CA ASP A 85 1.11 2.24 8.04
C ASP A 85 1.48 3.72 7.91
N VAL A 86 1.30 4.28 6.72
CA VAL A 86 1.72 5.62 6.37
C VAL A 86 0.60 6.34 5.65
N ASN A 87 0.10 7.40 6.27
CA ASN A 87 -0.89 8.29 5.68
C ASN A 87 -0.20 9.40 4.87
N VAL A 88 -0.67 9.64 3.66
CA VAL A 88 -0.19 10.72 2.79
C VAL A 88 -1.17 11.90 2.90
N PRO A 89 -0.72 13.07 3.38
CA PRO A 89 -1.58 14.22 3.56
C PRO A 89 -2.01 14.78 2.20
N ALA A 90 -3.25 15.28 2.14
CA ALA A 90 -3.81 15.87 0.93
C ALA A 90 -3.18 17.22 0.56
N MET A 91 -2.49 17.88 1.51
CA MET A 91 -1.77 19.14 1.31
C MET A 91 -0.50 19.16 2.17
N LEU A 92 0.57 19.74 1.63
CA LEU A 92 1.78 20.01 2.38
C LEU A 92 1.70 21.40 3.04
N THR A 93 2.19 21.50 4.27
CA THR A 93 2.28 22.72 5.08
C THR A 93 3.74 23.11 5.25
N GLY A 94 4.05 24.41 5.24
CA GLY A 94 5.42 24.88 5.49
C GLY A 94 6.39 24.61 4.35
N VAL A 95 5.88 24.42 3.13
CA VAL A 95 6.68 24.25 1.92
C VAL A 95 6.70 25.57 1.16
N ASP A 96 7.87 26.21 1.10
CA ASP A 96 8.07 27.45 0.35
C ASP A 96 8.43 27.20 -1.13
N ASP A 97 8.88 25.98 -1.46
CA ASP A 97 9.23 25.59 -2.82
C ASP A 97 7.98 25.12 -3.61
N PRO A 98 7.54 25.87 -4.63
CA PRO A 98 6.37 25.49 -5.42
C PRO A 98 6.57 24.20 -6.23
N ASP A 99 7.81 23.78 -6.49
CA ASP A 99 8.11 22.53 -7.21
C ASP A 99 8.06 21.30 -6.28
N TYR A 100 8.04 21.50 -4.97
CA TYR A 100 7.92 20.42 -3.99
C TYR A 100 6.47 19.99 -3.81
N THR A 101 6.08 19.02 -4.62
CA THR A 101 4.72 18.45 -4.63
C THR A 101 4.55 17.33 -3.61
N ILE A 102 3.29 17.03 -3.25
CA ILE A 102 2.93 15.86 -2.42
C ILE A 102 3.53 14.58 -3.00
N GLU A 103 3.48 14.44 -4.33
CA GLU A 103 4.05 13.26 -4.99
C GLU A 103 5.56 13.13 -4.74
N SER A 104 6.32 14.23 -4.83
CA SER A 104 7.75 14.23 -4.55
C SER A 104 8.01 13.83 -3.10
N ALA A 105 7.25 14.41 -2.17
CA ALA A 105 7.35 14.12 -0.75
C ALA A 105 7.00 12.66 -0.41
N THR A 106 5.97 12.10 -1.05
CA THR A 106 5.59 10.69 -0.89
C THR A 106 6.70 9.76 -1.37
N LYS A 107 7.38 10.08 -2.48
CA LYS A 107 8.51 9.28 -2.98
C LYS A 107 9.66 9.29 -1.97
N GLU A 108 10.04 10.46 -1.48
CA GLU A 108 11.07 10.61 -0.45
C GLU A 108 10.72 9.82 0.81
N LEU A 109 9.47 9.90 1.27
CA LEU A 109 9.00 9.15 2.44
C LEU A 109 9.06 7.63 2.24
N CYS A 110 8.69 7.13 1.06
CA CYS A 110 8.80 5.70 0.76
C CYS A 110 10.26 5.23 0.79
N LEU A 111 11.18 6.02 0.20
CA LEU A 111 12.62 5.72 0.21
C LEU A 111 13.18 5.78 1.63
N TYR A 112 12.85 6.81 2.40
CA TYR A 112 13.24 6.95 3.80
C TYR A 112 12.75 5.76 4.64
N THR A 113 11.49 5.36 4.46
CA THR A 113 10.88 4.25 5.21
C THR A 113 11.55 2.93 4.87
N TRP A 114 11.89 2.73 3.60
CA TRP A 114 12.67 1.57 3.16
C TRP A 114 14.06 1.56 3.81
N ASP A 115 14.85 2.62 3.58
CA ASP A 115 16.27 2.66 3.96
C ASP A 115 16.48 2.61 5.49
N ASN A 116 15.57 3.20 6.27
CA ASN A 116 15.74 3.34 7.73
C ASN A 116 15.00 2.28 8.55
N TYR A 117 14.02 1.57 7.98
CA TYR A 117 13.23 0.58 8.72
C TYR A 117 13.15 -0.75 8.02
N ILE A 118 12.66 -0.80 6.78
CA ILE A 118 12.36 -2.07 6.11
C ILE A 118 13.64 -2.79 5.68
N GLU A 119 14.67 -2.05 5.24
CA GLU A 119 15.97 -2.63 4.87
C GLU A 119 16.68 -3.26 6.05
N LEU A 120 16.45 -2.71 7.24
CA LEU A 120 17.12 -3.16 8.45
C LEU A 120 16.31 -4.21 9.24
N ALA A 121 15.05 -4.44 8.89
CA ALA A 121 14.17 -5.42 9.52
C ALA A 121 14.48 -6.87 9.09
N ASP A 122 14.19 -7.83 9.96
CA ASP A 122 14.41 -9.27 9.75
C ASP A 122 13.39 -9.92 8.78
N ALA A 123 12.47 -9.13 8.25
CA ALA A 123 11.40 -9.60 7.38
C ALA A 123 11.96 -10.26 6.10
N LYS A 124 11.59 -11.52 5.90
CA LYS A 124 11.91 -12.31 4.70
C LYS A 124 10.95 -11.99 3.56
N ASN A 125 9.69 -11.73 3.92
CA ASN A 125 8.62 -11.40 3.00
C ASN A 125 8.18 -9.95 3.23
N VAL A 126 8.30 -9.12 2.21
CA VAL A 126 7.79 -7.75 2.25
C VAL A 126 6.63 -7.61 1.28
N ILE A 127 5.56 -6.97 1.72
CA ILE A 127 4.38 -6.68 0.91
C ILE A 127 4.23 -5.16 0.85
N PHE A 128 4.07 -4.64 -0.35
CA PHE A 128 3.71 -3.25 -0.58
C PHE A 128 2.23 -3.14 -0.86
N PHE A 129 1.55 -2.24 -0.15
CA PHE A 129 0.13 -1.98 -0.30
C PHE A 129 -0.07 -0.47 -0.46
N GLY A 130 -0.52 -0.05 -1.63
CA GLY A 130 -0.73 1.35 -1.99
C GLY A 130 -2.20 1.65 -2.27
N VAL A 131 -2.71 2.77 -1.77
CA VAL A 131 -4.08 3.24 -2.06
C VAL A 131 -4.05 4.71 -2.50
N GLY A 132 -4.64 5.00 -3.65
CA GLY A 132 -4.70 6.33 -4.24
C GLY A 132 -3.36 6.78 -4.81
N LYS A 133 -3.09 8.09 -4.69
CA LYS A 133 -1.89 8.75 -5.21
C LYS A 133 -0.62 8.27 -4.52
N ALA A 134 -0.72 7.79 -3.29
CA ALA A 134 0.33 7.13 -2.55
C ALA A 134 1.04 6.00 -3.33
N CYS A 135 0.34 5.31 -4.24
CA CYS A 135 0.92 4.25 -5.08
C CYS A 135 2.15 4.72 -5.86
N ALA A 136 2.21 6.01 -6.24
CA ALA A 136 3.34 6.58 -6.97
C ALA A 136 4.66 6.48 -6.19
N GLY A 137 4.61 6.57 -4.86
CA GLY A 137 5.78 6.42 -4.00
C GLY A 137 6.32 5.00 -4.00
N LEU A 138 5.45 3.99 -3.87
CA LEU A 138 5.83 2.57 -3.94
C LEU A 138 6.41 2.19 -5.30
N ILE A 139 5.80 2.67 -6.38
CA ILE A 139 6.28 2.46 -7.75
C ILE A 139 7.68 3.07 -7.95
N ASN A 140 7.93 4.24 -7.36
CA ASN A 140 9.24 4.86 -7.38
C ASN A 140 10.28 4.07 -6.56
N LEU A 141 9.91 3.64 -5.34
CA LEU A 141 10.75 2.83 -4.46
C LEU A 141 11.24 1.55 -5.16
N ILE A 142 10.33 0.82 -5.83
CA ILE A 142 10.67 -0.40 -6.57
C ILE A 142 11.71 -0.12 -7.67
N GLY A 143 11.62 1.04 -8.34
CA GLY A 143 12.57 1.43 -9.38
C GLY A 143 13.91 1.96 -8.85
N ALA A 144 13.98 2.31 -7.56
CA ALA A 144 15.11 3.01 -6.97
C ALA A 144 15.95 2.15 -6.00
N ARG A 145 15.44 0.98 -5.59
CA ARG A 145 16.11 0.07 -4.64
C ARG A 145 16.04 -1.39 -5.13
N ASP A 146 16.99 -2.21 -4.71
CA ASP A 146 16.95 -3.66 -4.96
C ASP A 146 15.96 -4.34 -4.02
N VAL A 147 14.68 -4.25 -4.39
CA VAL A 147 13.57 -4.80 -3.61
C VAL A 147 13.27 -6.27 -3.94
N THR A 148 13.76 -6.75 -5.08
CA THR A 148 13.29 -7.99 -5.74
C THR A 148 13.52 -9.26 -4.93
N LYS A 149 14.47 -9.23 -4.00
CA LYS A 149 14.81 -10.36 -3.13
C LYS A 149 13.75 -10.62 -2.05
N ARG A 150 13.27 -9.55 -1.41
CA ARG A 150 12.40 -9.62 -0.22
C ARG A 150 10.95 -9.25 -0.51
N VAL A 151 10.69 -8.35 -1.46
CA VAL A 151 9.33 -7.99 -1.82
C VAL A 151 8.66 -9.14 -2.57
N LYS A 152 7.51 -9.60 -2.10
CA LYS A 152 6.75 -10.71 -2.69
C LYS A 152 5.53 -10.23 -3.46
N ALA A 153 4.93 -9.12 -3.03
CA ALA A 153 3.76 -8.55 -3.67
C ALA A 153 3.75 -7.02 -3.60
N SER A 154 3.27 -6.38 -4.65
CA SER A 154 2.94 -4.95 -4.69
C SER A 154 1.51 -4.76 -5.19
N LEU A 155 0.62 -4.35 -4.30
CA LEU A 155 -0.78 -4.10 -4.57
C LEU A 155 -1.00 -2.60 -4.66
N ASN A 156 -1.54 -2.12 -5.79
CA ASN A 156 -1.75 -0.70 -6.04
C ASN A 156 -3.23 -0.46 -6.37
N PHE A 157 -3.96 0.17 -5.47
CA PHE A 157 -5.35 0.57 -5.68
C PHE A 157 -5.37 2.01 -6.20
N ILE A 158 -5.36 2.14 -7.52
CA ILE A 158 -5.16 3.42 -8.22
C ILE A 158 -6.49 4.13 -8.47
N GLY A 159 -7.58 3.38 -8.62
CA GLY A 159 -8.89 3.95 -8.88
C GLY A 159 -8.95 4.65 -10.25
N GLN A 160 -9.20 5.96 -10.26
CA GLN A 160 -9.27 6.77 -11.48
C GLN A 160 -7.95 7.50 -11.81
N ASP A 161 -6.98 7.48 -10.90
CA ASP A 161 -5.73 8.20 -11.10
C ASP A 161 -4.91 7.60 -12.26
N PRO A 162 -4.08 8.40 -12.96
CA PRO A 162 -3.23 7.87 -14.03
C PRO A 162 -2.23 6.83 -13.53
N ILE A 163 -2.18 5.67 -14.20
CA ILE A 163 -1.20 4.62 -13.87
C ILE A 163 0.21 5.09 -14.18
N LYS A 164 1.07 5.04 -13.17
CA LYS A 164 2.51 5.22 -13.33
C LYS A 164 3.18 3.88 -13.55
N GLY A 165 4.11 3.83 -14.48
CA GLY A 165 4.89 2.62 -14.71
C GLY A 165 6.26 2.75 -14.08
N ILE A 166 6.75 1.66 -13.48
CA ILE A 166 8.09 1.59 -12.89
C ILE A 166 9.17 1.99 -13.92
N GLN A 167 10.24 2.56 -13.40
CA GLN A 167 11.48 2.81 -14.13
C GLN A 167 12.48 1.71 -13.78
N GLY A 168 13.35 1.34 -14.72
CA GLY A 168 14.34 0.29 -14.53
C GLY A 168 14.64 -0.49 -15.80
N ASP A 169 15.48 -1.51 -15.67
CA ASP A 169 15.81 -2.45 -16.74
C ASP A 169 14.62 -3.37 -17.08
N ASP A 170 14.80 -4.22 -18.07
CA ASP A 170 13.73 -5.12 -18.53
C ASP A 170 13.49 -6.31 -17.59
N ASP A 171 14.48 -6.68 -16.78
CA ASP A 171 14.37 -7.74 -15.78
C ASP A 171 13.51 -7.29 -14.60
N LEU A 172 13.70 -6.07 -14.10
CA LEU A 172 12.85 -5.47 -13.07
C LEU A 172 11.41 -5.30 -13.58
N LYS A 173 11.23 -4.88 -14.84
CA LYS A 173 9.90 -4.83 -15.46
C LYS A 173 9.25 -6.21 -15.56
N MET A 174 10.02 -7.23 -15.94
CA MET A 174 9.54 -8.61 -15.98
C MET A 174 9.13 -9.08 -14.58
N TRP A 175 9.95 -8.83 -13.57
CA TRP A 175 9.64 -9.14 -12.18
C TRP A 175 8.37 -8.41 -11.72
N TYR A 176 8.27 -7.11 -11.95
CA TYR A 176 7.12 -6.30 -11.55
C TYR A 176 5.82 -6.79 -12.21
N SER A 177 5.87 -7.21 -13.48
CA SER A 177 4.70 -7.79 -14.17
C SER A 177 4.14 -9.06 -13.51
N LYS A 178 4.95 -9.77 -12.71
CA LYS A 178 4.56 -11.00 -12.01
C LYS A 178 4.20 -10.77 -10.53
N HIS A 179 4.81 -9.77 -9.89
CA HIS A 179 4.69 -9.53 -8.45
C HIS A 179 3.79 -8.33 -8.12
N ALA A 180 3.31 -7.57 -9.11
CA ALA A 180 2.47 -6.41 -8.87
C ALA A 180 1.09 -6.51 -9.53
N ILE A 181 0.06 -6.03 -8.82
CA ILE A 181 -1.30 -5.85 -9.32
C ILE A 181 -1.70 -4.38 -9.15
N SER A 182 -2.24 -3.80 -10.22
CA SER A 182 -2.79 -2.46 -10.27
C SER A 182 -4.31 -2.54 -10.46
N TYR A 183 -5.06 -2.18 -9.43
CA TYR A 183 -6.53 -2.15 -9.43
C TYR A 183 -7.02 -0.77 -9.90
N ILE A 184 -7.83 -0.77 -10.95
CA ILE A 184 -8.38 0.46 -11.56
C ILE A 184 -9.91 0.47 -11.52
N ALA A 185 -10.48 1.67 -11.61
CA ALA A 185 -11.91 1.89 -11.67
C ALA A 185 -12.55 1.39 -12.98
N SER A 186 -13.84 1.11 -12.94
CA SER A 186 -14.62 0.65 -14.10
C SER A 186 -14.66 1.67 -15.24
N ASN A 187 -14.54 2.97 -14.92
CA ASN A 187 -14.51 4.05 -15.90
C ASN A 187 -13.08 4.56 -16.18
N HIS A 188 -12.04 3.88 -15.70
CA HIS A 188 -10.66 4.26 -15.98
C HIS A 188 -10.39 4.17 -17.51
N PRO A 189 -9.72 5.18 -18.12
CA PRO A 189 -9.58 5.29 -19.58
C PRO A 189 -8.67 4.22 -20.19
N LEU A 190 -7.81 3.61 -19.39
CA LEU A 190 -6.98 2.49 -19.83
C LEU A 190 -7.84 1.25 -20.03
N ASP A 191 -7.76 0.68 -21.23
CA ASP A 191 -8.33 -0.62 -21.55
C ASP A 191 -7.38 -1.74 -21.08
N PRO A 192 -7.81 -2.64 -20.18
CA PRO A 192 -7.01 -3.78 -19.73
C PRO A 192 -6.62 -4.75 -20.85
N GLU A 193 -7.37 -4.77 -21.96
CA GLU A 193 -7.08 -5.62 -23.13
C GLU A 193 -5.93 -5.06 -23.99
N MET A 194 -5.60 -3.77 -23.85
CA MET A 194 -4.33 -3.27 -24.37
C MET A 194 -3.22 -3.95 -23.58
N LYS A 195 -2.35 -4.72 -24.28
CA LYS A 195 -1.20 -5.42 -23.70
C LYS A 195 -0.58 -4.58 -22.58
N ALA A 196 -0.84 -5.00 -21.34
CA ALA A 196 -0.31 -4.33 -20.17
C ALA A 196 1.21 -4.25 -20.34
N LYS A 197 1.75 -3.04 -20.43
CA LYS A 197 3.20 -2.87 -20.50
C LYS A 197 3.74 -3.43 -19.18
N ARG A 198 4.75 -4.30 -19.23
CA ARG A 198 5.35 -4.95 -18.04
C ARG A 198 5.61 -3.97 -16.89
N ARG A 199 5.94 -2.71 -17.21
CA ARG A 199 6.12 -1.61 -16.26
C ARG A 199 4.90 -1.22 -15.41
N TRP A 200 3.69 -1.67 -15.74
CA TRP A 200 2.45 -1.36 -15.01
C TRP A 200 1.98 -2.48 -14.07
N GLY A 201 2.68 -3.61 -14.05
CA GLY A 201 2.19 -4.79 -13.35
C GLY A 201 1.02 -5.45 -14.09
N GLN A 202 0.30 -6.32 -13.40
CA GLN A 202 -0.97 -6.86 -13.86
C GLN A 202 -2.06 -5.80 -13.64
N ILE A 203 -2.85 -5.50 -14.67
CA ILE A 203 -3.95 -4.54 -14.53
C ILE A 203 -5.23 -5.31 -14.27
N LYS A 204 -5.91 -5.00 -13.17
CA LYS A 204 -7.23 -5.53 -12.84
C LYS A 204 -8.24 -4.40 -12.80
N LYS A 205 -9.23 -4.45 -13.69
CA LYS A 205 -10.33 -3.51 -13.71
C LYS A 205 -11.44 -3.99 -12.80
N THR A 206 -11.84 -3.15 -11.85
CA THR A 206 -12.92 -3.44 -10.91
C THR A 206 -14.25 -2.94 -11.47
N PRO A 207 -15.40 -3.49 -11.04
CA PRO A 207 -16.73 -3.02 -11.45
C PRO A 207 -17.19 -1.77 -10.67
N ARG A 208 -16.27 -1.07 -10.00
CA ARG A 208 -16.55 0.03 -9.07
C ARG A 208 -15.80 1.28 -9.46
N ILE A 209 -16.26 2.41 -8.96
CA ILE A 209 -15.69 3.73 -9.27
C ILE A 209 -15.06 4.36 -8.03
N ALA A 210 -15.74 4.32 -6.89
CA ALA A 210 -15.26 4.93 -5.66
C ALA A 210 -14.15 4.08 -5.02
N MET A 211 -13.09 4.72 -4.51
CA MET A 211 -11.89 4.03 -4.00
C MET A 211 -12.22 3.00 -2.92
N HIS A 212 -13.09 3.34 -1.98
CA HIS A 212 -13.50 2.42 -0.92
C HIS A 212 -14.14 1.13 -1.46
N GLU A 213 -14.96 1.22 -2.51
CA GLU A 213 -15.57 0.05 -3.15
C GLU A 213 -14.55 -0.75 -3.97
N ILE A 214 -13.63 -0.07 -4.65
CA ILE A 214 -12.54 -0.70 -5.41
C ILE A 214 -11.64 -1.51 -4.46
N LEU A 215 -11.30 -0.93 -3.31
CA LEU A 215 -10.52 -1.61 -2.28
C LEU A 215 -11.29 -2.85 -1.80
N ILE A 216 -12.53 -2.70 -1.34
CA ILE A 216 -13.33 -3.85 -0.82
C ILE A 216 -13.47 -4.96 -1.87
N THR A 217 -13.81 -4.61 -3.12
CA THR A 217 -14.03 -5.61 -4.18
C THR A 217 -12.74 -6.25 -4.68
N GLY A 218 -11.63 -5.52 -4.70
CA GLY A 218 -10.32 -6.04 -5.10
C GLY A 218 -9.57 -6.77 -3.99
N PHE A 219 -9.99 -6.63 -2.73
CA PHE A 219 -9.22 -7.11 -1.59
C PHE A 219 -9.20 -8.63 -1.45
N ASP A 220 -10.30 -9.33 -1.77
CA ASP A 220 -10.31 -10.80 -1.73
C ASP A 220 -9.30 -11.40 -2.72
N ASP A 221 -9.26 -10.86 -3.94
CA ASP A 221 -8.27 -11.19 -4.96
C ASP A 221 -6.84 -10.87 -4.51
N ALA A 222 -6.66 -9.75 -3.82
CA ALA A 222 -5.37 -9.30 -3.32
C ALA A 222 -4.82 -10.24 -2.24
N LYS A 223 -5.67 -10.69 -1.31
CA LYS A 223 -5.31 -11.67 -0.27
C LYS A 223 -4.83 -12.98 -0.89
N TYR A 224 -5.60 -13.52 -1.83
CA TYR A 224 -5.21 -14.73 -2.56
C TYR A 224 -3.87 -14.58 -3.29
N PHE A 225 -3.65 -13.42 -3.91
CA PHE A 225 -2.39 -13.14 -4.59
C PHE A 225 -1.20 -13.10 -3.61
N ILE A 226 -1.34 -12.45 -2.47
CA ILE A 226 -0.30 -12.41 -1.42
C ILE A 226 0.04 -13.83 -0.95
N GLU A 227 -0.97 -14.61 -0.58
CA GLU A 227 -0.78 -15.97 -0.06
C GLU A 227 -0.03 -16.85 -1.06
N LYS A 228 -0.40 -16.74 -2.35
CA LYS A 228 0.28 -17.45 -3.43
C LYS A 228 1.75 -17.03 -3.55
N GLN A 229 2.05 -15.74 -3.54
CA GLN A 229 3.42 -15.23 -3.68
C GLN A 229 4.32 -15.65 -2.51
N ILE A 230 3.78 -15.69 -1.29
CA ILE A 230 4.53 -16.16 -0.11
C ILE A 230 4.78 -17.67 -0.20
N CYS A 231 3.78 -18.46 -0.63
CA CYS A 231 3.91 -19.92 -0.73
C CYS A 231 4.85 -20.39 -1.85
N GLU A 232 4.90 -19.66 -2.96
CA GLU A 232 5.72 -20.02 -4.12
C GLU A 232 7.21 -19.68 -3.96
N ASP A 233 7.61 -18.99 -2.89
CA ASP A 233 9.02 -18.70 -2.61
C ASP A 233 9.77 -19.95 -2.11
N PRO A 234 10.76 -20.47 -2.86
CA PRO A 234 11.56 -21.63 -2.44
C PRO A 234 12.34 -21.41 -1.13
N GLN A 235 12.50 -20.16 -0.67
CA GLN A 235 13.14 -19.85 0.62
C GLN A 235 12.18 -19.93 1.83
N ALA A 236 10.87 -19.95 1.61
CA ALA A 236 9.86 -20.08 2.67
C ALA A 236 9.56 -21.55 3.06
N SER A 237 9.93 -22.52 2.22
CA SER A 237 9.67 -23.95 2.46
C SER A 237 10.70 -24.59 3.41
N GLY A 238 10.84 -24.04 4.61
CA GLY A 238 11.65 -24.59 5.69
C GLY A 238 10.87 -25.41 6.73
N ASN A 239 9.56 -25.66 6.54
CA ASN A 239 8.76 -26.38 7.53
C ASN A 239 7.99 -27.58 6.92
N PRO A 240 8.46 -28.83 7.12
CA PRO A 240 7.87 -30.03 6.50
C PRO A 240 6.54 -30.54 7.10
N GLU A 241 5.93 -29.90 8.10
CA GLU A 241 4.87 -30.55 8.89
C GLU A 241 3.42 -30.39 8.40
N LEU A 242 3.15 -29.67 7.31
CA LEU A 242 1.77 -29.46 6.81
C LEU A 242 1.37 -30.33 5.61
N LYS A 243 2.20 -31.30 5.18
CA LYS A 243 1.86 -32.25 4.09
C LYS A 243 1.34 -33.62 4.55
N ARG A 244 0.81 -33.74 5.77
CA ARG A 244 0.16 -34.99 6.20
C ARG A 244 -1.14 -34.69 6.96
N LYS A 245 -2.23 -34.61 6.21
CA LYS A 245 -3.58 -35.05 6.60
C LYS A 245 -4.54 -34.85 5.42
N ALA A 246 -4.51 -35.78 4.47
CA ALA A 246 -5.70 -36.15 3.72
C ALA A 246 -6.22 -37.43 4.39
N PRO A 247 -7.49 -37.49 4.84
CA PRO A 247 -8.06 -38.75 5.27
C PRO A 247 -8.45 -39.56 4.03
N GLU A 248 -7.92 -40.79 3.96
CA GLU A 248 -8.51 -41.84 3.14
C GLU A 248 -9.79 -42.37 3.82
N LEU A 249 -10.80 -42.62 2.97
CA LEU A 249 -12.13 -43.23 3.19
C LEU A 249 -13.24 -42.31 3.71
#